data_AF-A0A7J9G665-F1
#
_entry.id   AF-A0A7J9G665-F1
#
_cell.length_a   1.000
_cell.length_b   1.000
_cell.length_c   1.000
_cell.angle_alpha   90.00
_cell.angle_beta   90.00
_cell.angle_gamma   90.00
#
_symmetry.space_group_name_H-M   'P 1'
#
loop_
_entity.id
_entity.type
_entity.pdbx_description
1 polymer ?
#
loop_
_entity_poly.entity_id
_entity_poly.type
_entity_poly.pdbx_seq_one_letter_code
_entity_poly.pdbx_strand_id
1 'polypeptide(L)'
;MHRFYDHLGRLISDVVIENEREMRTRRGISYPRAHVCLDDIVFERRDFAGDNMACRKRRRLSPGIPGKRDFFDVLPDDLVISILSKLSSTAACPSDFANVLIVCKRLNSLAVRPLVLSKASPKMFAIKAKSWSESAHRFLKNCADAGNVEACYTLGMILFYCLENRGSGASLMAKAAISSHAPALYSLAVIQFNGSGGSKNDKDLRAGVALCARAAFLGHIDALRELGHCLQDGYGVRQNVAKGRRFLVQANARELATVLSSAAASNNFTRSWLTWSPHSIPHPNPRHNHRHQAVLGCPLLSDFGCNVPAPEAHPSSKFLAEWFGARGG
;
A
#
# COMPACT_ATOMS: atom_id res chain seq x y z
N MET A 1 -6.71 18.94 -5.22
CA MET A 1 -6.39 17.93 -4.19
C MET A 1 -7.53 17.72 -3.19
N HIS A 2 -7.91 18.69 -2.35
CA HIS A 2 -9.06 18.50 -1.42
C HIS A 2 -10.38 18.21 -2.17
N ARG A 3 -10.70 19.06 -3.16
CA ARG A 3 -11.83 18.82 -4.08
C ARG A 3 -11.72 17.52 -4.90
N PHE A 4 -10.51 16.96 -5.05
CA PHE A 4 -10.31 15.72 -5.81
C PHE A 4 -10.68 14.50 -4.96
N TYR A 5 -10.31 14.46 -3.67
CA TYR A 5 -10.72 13.40 -2.74
C TYR A 5 -12.19 13.52 -2.33
N ASP A 6 -12.73 14.73 -2.21
CA ASP A 6 -14.17 14.95 -1.97
C ASP A 6 -15.01 14.54 -3.19
N HIS A 7 -14.54 14.83 -4.41
CA HIS A 7 -15.23 14.45 -5.63
C HIS A 7 -15.08 12.95 -5.92
N LEU A 8 -13.90 12.36 -5.66
CA LEU A 8 -13.68 10.92 -5.69
C LEU A 8 -14.58 10.22 -4.67
N GLY A 9 -14.80 10.79 -3.49
CA GLY A 9 -15.69 10.21 -2.50
C GLY A 9 -17.18 10.34 -2.78
N ARG A 10 -17.60 11.40 -3.48
CA ARG A 10 -18.95 11.48 -4.04
C ARG A 10 -19.14 10.52 -5.22
N LEU A 11 -18.20 10.47 -6.18
CA LEU A 11 -18.26 9.53 -7.31
C LEU A 11 -18.24 8.06 -6.87
N ILE A 12 -17.43 7.70 -5.87
CA ILE A 12 -17.39 6.33 -5.34
C ILE A 12 -18.66 6.01 -4.54
N SER A 13 -19.24 6.98 -3.81
CA SER A 13 -20.49 6.76 -3.09
C SER A 13 -21.70 6.63 -4.02
N ASP A 14 -21.78 7.46 -5.05
CA ASP A 14 -22.90 7.48 -6.00
C ASP A 14 -22.89 6.26 -6.94
N VAL A 15 -21.71 5.75 -7.32
CA VAL A 15 -21.58 4.55 -8.16
C VAL A 15 -21.80 3.25 -7.37
N VAL A 16 -21.55 3.23 -6.06
CA VAL A 16 -21.75 2.05 -5.21
C VAL A 16 -23.21 1.87 -4.80
N ILE A 17 -23.98 2.96 -4.61
CA ILE A 17 -25.42 2.87 -4.33
C ILE A 17 -26.22 2.31 -5.53
N GLU A 18 -25.74 2.49 -6.78
CA GLU A 18 -26.34 1.83 -7.95
C GLU A 18 -26.07 0.32 -7.99
N ASN A 19 -25.01 -0.20 -7.37
CA ASN A 19 -24.61 -1.61 -7.48
C ASN A 19 -25.24 -2.54 -6.43
N GLU A 20 -25.92 -2.02 -5.40
CA GLU A 20 -26.68 -2.84 -4.43
C GLU A 20 -28.10 -3.21 -4.90
N ARG A 21 -28.52 -2.78 -6.10
CA ARG A 21 -29.76 -3.25 -6.74
C ARG A 21 -29.47 -3.85 -8.11
N GLU A 22 -29.83 -5.13 -8.24
CA GLU A 22 -29.80 -5.98 -9.45
C GLU A 22 -28.47 -6.66 -9.83
N MET A 23 -28.25 -7.84 -9.24
CA MET A 23 -27.50 -8.91 -9.90
C MET A 23 -28.41 -9.64 -10.90
N ARG A 24 -28.23 -9.39 -12.20
CA ARG A 24 -28.55 -10.35 -13.27
C ARG A 24 -27.46 -10.35 -14.32
N THR A 25 -26.79 -11.48 -14.44
CA THR A 25 -25.81 -11.76 -15.49
C THR A 25 -26.52 -11.86 -16.84
N ARG A 26 -26.06 -11.11 -17.84
CA ARG A 26 -26.57 -11.21 -19.22
C ARG A 26 -25.53 -11.93 -20.06
N ARG A 27 -25.87 -13.18 -20.41
CA ARG A 27 -25.24 -14.09 -21.38
C ARG A 27 -24.04 -14.88 -20.85
N GLY A 28 -24.34 -16.07 -20.34
CA GLY A 28 -23.41 -17.19 -20.39
C GLY A 28 -23.23 -17.66 -21.83
N ILE A 29 -21.98 -17.74 -22.27
CA ILE A 29 -21.58 -18.51 -23.44
C ILE A 29 -20.25 -19.18 -23.08
N SER A 30 -20.29 -20.50 -22.93
CA SER A 30 -19.15 -21.39 -22.85
C SER A 30 -18.46 -21.52 -24.22
N TYR A 31 -17.13 -21.64 -24.23
CA TYR A 31 -16.34 -21.88 -25.45
C TYR A 31 -16.82 -23.16 -26.18
N PRO A 32 -16.88 -23.18 -27.53
CA PRO A 32 -17.12 -24.42 -28.24
C PRO A 32 -15.83 -25.26 -28.31
N ARG A 33 -15.97 -26.55 -28.00
CA ARG A 33 -14.98 -27.60 -28.28
C ARG A 33 -14.85 -27.75 -29.79
N ALA A 34 -13.61 -27.85 -30.27
CA ALA A 34 -13.32 -28.25 -31.64
C ALA A 34 -13.80 -29.69 -31.89
N HIS A 35 -14.57 -29.92 -32.96
CA HIS A 35 -14.63 -31.23 -33.62
C HIS A 35 -15.02 -31.09 -35.11
N VAL A 36 -14.07 -31.52 -35.95
CA VAL A 36 -14.16 -32.34 -37.17
C VAL A 36 -15.50 -32.40 -37.92
N CYS A 37 -15.42 -32.12 -39.23
CA CYS A 37 -16.41 -32.36 -40.27
C CYS A 37 -17.10 -33.73 -40.20
N LEU A 38 -18.41 -33.75 -40.41
CA LEU A 38 -19.04 -34.60 -41.41
C LEU A 38 -20.38 -33.97 -41.86
N ASP A 39 -20.63 -34.08 -43.16
CA ASP A 39 -21.84 -33.65 -43.86
C ASP A 39 -23.11 -34.35 -43.33
N ASP A 40 -24.25 -33.65 -43.35
CA ASP A 40 -25.39 -34.04 -44.19
C ASP A 40 -26.58 -33.06 -44.08
N ILE A 41 -27.23 -32.91 -45.23
CA ILE A 41 -28.40 -32.08 -45.54
C ILE A 41 -29.67 -32.82 -45.07
N VAL A 42 -30.74 -32.09 -44.67
CA VAL A 42 -32.15 -32.31 -45.09
C VAL A 42 -33.13 -31.32 -44.39
N PHE A 43 -34.18 -31.04 -45.14
CA PHE A 43 -35.18 -29.97 -45.14
C PHE A 43 -36.39 -30.12 -44.17
N GLU A 44 -37.02 -28.96 -43.91
CA GLU A 44 -38.46 -28.69 -43.68
C GLU A 44 -39.27 -29.33 -42.53
N ARG A 45 -39.95 -28.48 -41.72
CA ARG A 45 -41.39 -28.14 -41.89
C ARG A 45 -41.91 -27.08 -40.91
N ARG A 46 -42.91 -26.33 -41.36
CA ARG A 46 -43.68 -25.30 -40.64
C ARG A 46 -44.79 -25.90 -39.75
N ASP A 47 -45.19 -25.18 -38.69
CA ASP A 47 -46.45 -24.40 -38.61
C ASP A 47 -47.04 -24.27 -37.18
N PHE A 48 -47.82 -23.19 -37.03
CA PHE A 48 -48.93 -22.89 -36.09
C PHE A 48 -48.74 -22.01 -34.85
N ALA A 49 -49.76 -21.15 -34.72
CA ALA A 49 -49.89 -19.89 -34.02
C ALA A 49 -50.58 -19.99 -32.65
N GLY A 50 -50.54 -18.90 -31.87
CA GLY A 50 -51.38 -18.70 -30.70
C GLY A 50 -51.01 -17.45 -29.91
N ASP A 51 -51.86 -16.43 -30.00
CA ASP A 51 -51.79 -15.13 -29.33
C ASP A 51 -51.72 -15.22 -27.79
N ASN A 52 -50.98 -14.28 -27.16
CA ASN A 52 -51.55 -13.55 -26.03
C ASN A 52 -50.84 -12.22 -25.72
N MET A 53 -51.67 -11.20 -25.62
CA MET A 53 -51.36 -9.78 -25.50
C MET A 53 -51.03 -9.43 -24.04
N ALA A 54 -49.82 -8.95 -23.78
CA ALA A 54 -49.47 -8.28 -22.53
C ALA A 54 -48.72 -6.98 -22.84
N CYS A 55 -49.25 -5.89 -22.30
CA CYS A 55 -48.84 -4.50 -22.52
C CYS A 55 -47.36 -4.28 -22.15
N ARG A 56 -46.45 -4.43 -23.11
CA ARG A 56 -45.03 -4.09 -22.95
C ARG A 56 -44.86 -2.60 -23.22
N LYS A 57 -44.50 -1.85 -22.17
CA LYS A 57 -43.90 -0.51 -22.28
C LYS A 57 -42.85 -0.53 -23.39
N ARG A 58 -43.16 0.11 -24.52
CA ARG A 58 -42.31 0.21 -25.70
C ARG A 58 -41.03 0.93 -25.29
N ARG A 59 -39.95 0.17 -25.05
CA ARG A 59 -38.62 0.72 -24.83
C ARG A 59 -38.24 1.43 -26.13
N ARG A 60 -38.08 2.74 -26.06
CA ARG A 60 -37.66 3.60 -27.18
C ARG A 60 -36.28 3.11 -27.62
N LEU A 61 -36.24 2.30 -28.67
CA LEU A 61 -35.02 2.03 -29.42
C LEU A 61 -34.68 3.34 -30.12
N SER A 62 -33.66 4.04 -29.65
CA SER A 62 -32.99 5.01 -30.49
C SER A 62 -32.48 4.26 -31.74
N PRO A 63 -32.69 4.77 -32.96
CA PRO A 63 -32.14 4.14 -34.16
C PRO A 63 -30.61 4.21 -34.05
N GLY A 64 -29.99 3.07 -33.77
CA GLY A 64 -28.54 2.96 -33.71
C GLY A 64 -27.97 3.14 -35.12
N ILE A 65 -27.14 4.15 -35.31
CA ILE A 65 -26.28 4.26 -36.49
C ILE A 65 -25.42 2.98 -36.53
N PRO A 66 -25.51 2.16 -37.59
CA PRO A 66 -24.67 0.98 -37.71
C PRO A 66 -23.29 1.47 -38.15
N GLY A 67 -22.34 1.61 -37.21
CA GLY A 67 -20.98 1.95 -37.66
C GLY A 67 -19.96 2.55 -36.69
N LYS A 68 -20.15 2.52 -35.38
CA LYS A 68 -19.04 2.77 -34.45
C LYS A 68 -19.10 1.77 -33.30
N ARG A 69 -18.53 0.59 -33.52
CA ARG A 69 -18.15 -0.28 -32.41
C ARG A 69 -16.99 0.42 -31.71
N ASP A 70 -17.15 0.77 -30.45
CA ASP A 70 -16.02 1.22 -29.65
C ASP A 70 -15.05 0.05 -29.56
N PHE A 71 -13.86 0.19 -30.16
CA PHE A 71 -12.85 -0.87 -30.18
C PHE A 71 -12.47 -1.30 -28.76
N PHE A 72 -12.64 -0.40 -27.78
CA PHE A 72 -12.43 -0.71 -26.39
C PHE A 72 -13.42 -1.77 -25.88
N ASP A 73 -14.71 -1.66 -26.23
CA ASP A 73 -15.76 -2.60 -25.80
C ASP A 73 -15.57 -4.03 -26.33
N VAL A 74 -14.77 -4.21 -27.38
CA VAL A 74 -14.44 -5.53 -27.95
C VAL A 74 -13.31 -6.23 -27.18
N LEU A 75 -12.49 -5.49 -26.42
CA LEU A 75 -11.40 -6.09 -25.67
C LEU A 75 -11.94 -7.07 -24.61
N PRO A 76 -11.36 -8.26 -24.45
CA PRO A 76 -11.69 -9.15 -23.34
C PRO A 76 -11.37 -8.52 -21.98
N ASP A 77 -12.23 -8.73 -20.98
CA ASP A 77 -12.03 -8.22 -19.61
C ASP A 77 -10.72 -8.72 -19.01
N ASP A 78 -10.28 -9.94 -19.31
CA ASP A 78 -9.04 -10.50 -18.79
C ASP A 78 -7.80 -9.72 -19.25
N LEU A 79 -7.79 -9.22 -20.49
CA LEU A 79 -6.72 -8.35 -20.99
C LEU A 79 -6.73 -7.00 -20.27
N VAL A 80 -7.91 -6.42 -20.09
CA VAL A 80 -8.06 -5.15 -19.36
C VAL A 80 -7.62 -5.32 -17.90
N ILE A 81 -8.01 -6.39 -17.23
CA ILE A 81 -7.58 -6.71 -15.86
C ILE A 81 -6.07 -6.91 -15.78
N SER A 82 -5.45 -7.55 -16.77
CA SER A 82 -4.00 -7.71 -16.83
C SER A 82 -3.28 -6.35 -16.91
N ILE A 83 -3.76 -5.46 -17.79
CA ILE A 83 -3.25 -4.08 -17.92
C ILE A 83 -3.43 -3.32 -16.61
N LEU A 84 -4.62 -3.38 -16.01
CA LEU A 84 -4.95 -2.72 -14.75
C LEU A 84 -4.12 -3.25 -13.59
N SER A 85 -3.86 -4.56 -13.54
CA SER A 85 -2.99 -5.17 -12.53
C SER A 85 -1.56 -4.69 -12.67
N LYS A 86 -1.06 -4.57 -13.90
CA LYS A 86 0.27 -4.00 -14.16
C LYS A 86 0.33 -2.54 -13.72
N LEU A 87 -0.65 -1.73 -14.11
CA LEU A 87 -0.76 -0.33 -13.72
C LEU A 87 -0.82 -0.17 -12.19
N SER A 88 -1.64 -0.98 -11.52
CA SER A 88 -1.78 -1.00 -10.06
C SER A 88 -0.44 -1.30 -9.37
N SER A 89 0.32 -2.26 -9.90
CA SER A 89 1.65 -2.63 -9.36
C SER A 89 2.75 -1.59 -9.61
N THR A 90 2.62 -0.77 -10.65
CA THR A 90 3.63 0.23 -11.03
C THR A 90 3.25 1.66 -10.66
N ALA A 91 2.04 1.90 -10.15
CA ALA A 91 1.57 3.23 -9.78
C ALA A 91 2.54 3.91 -8.81
N ALA A 92 2.88 5.16 -9.09
CA ALA A 92 3.82 5.94 -8.31
C ALA A 92 3.12 6.81 -7.24
N CYS A 93 1.81 7.02 -7.38
CA CYS A 93 1.01 7.76 -6.41
C CYS A 93 -0.48 7.35 -6.48
N PRO A 94 -1.32 7.72 -5.47
CA PRO A 94 -2.73 7.38 -5.46
C PRO A 94 -3.51 7.86 -6.70
N SER A 95 -3.14 9.01 -7.27
CA SER A 95 -3.84 9.59 -8.42
C SER A 95 -3.67 8.80 -9.72
N ASP A 96 -2.57 8.07 -9.89
CA ASP A 96 -2.32 7.27 -11.09
C ASP A 96 -3.42 6.22 -11.29
N PHE A 97 -3.89 5.64 -10.18
CA PHE A 97 -4.97 4.65 -10.19
C PHE A 97 -6.35 5.29 -10.10
N ALA A 98 -6.51 6.35 -9.30
CA ALA A 98 -7.79 7.06 -9.18
C ALA A 98 -8.29 7.61 -10.51
N ASN A 99 -7.38 8.09 -11.38
CA ASN A 99 -7.72 8.55 -12.72
C ASN A 99 -8.38 7.44 -13.55
N VAL A 100 -7.92 6.20 -13.44
CA VAL A 100 -8.54 5.06 -14.14
C VAL A 100 -9.97 4.81 -13.68
N LEU A 101 -10.24 4.95 -12.38
CA LEU A 101 -11.57 4.73 -11.80
C LEU A 101 -12.61 5.73 -12.30
N ILE A 102 -12.20 6.91 -12.75
CA ILE A 102 -13.12 7.97 -13.21
C ILE A 102 -13.28 8.03 -14.74
N VAL A 103 -12.49 7.27 -15.51
CA VAL A 103 -12.54 7.31 -16.99
C VAL A 103 -13.87 6.76 -17.52
N CYS A 104 -14.25 5.54 -17.13
CA CYS A 104 -15.52 4.95 -17.55
C CYS A 104 -16.00 3.86 -16.58
N LYS A 105 -17.31 3.55 -16.65
CA LYS A 105 -17.95 2.54 -15.77
C LYS A 105 -17.26 1.17 -15.89
N ARG A 106 -16.86 0.78 -17.10
CA ARG A 106 -16.20 -0.52 -17.34
C ARG A 106 -14.83 -0.59 -16.66
N LEU A 107 -13.95 0.38 -16.88
CA LEU A 107 -12.64 0.43 -16.23
C LEU A 107 -12.76 0.47 -14.71
N ASN A 108 -13.69 1.26 -14.17
CA ASN A 108 -13.98 1.30 -12.75
C ASN A 108 -14.32 -0.11 -12.22
N SER A 109 -15.30 -0.78 -12.84
CA SER A 109 -15.77 -2.10 -12.41
C SER A 109 -14.68 -3.19 -12.46
N LEU A 110 -13.73 -3.09 -13.41
CA LEU A 110 -12.63 -4.04 -13.55
C LEU A 110 -11.46 -3.71 -12.61
N ALA A 111 -11.19 -2.43 -12.38
CA ALA A 111 -10.09 -1.96 -11.54
C ALA A 111 -10.32 -2.24 -10.05
N VAL A 112 -11.58 -2.30 -9.60
CA VAL A 112 -11.91 -2.65 -8.21
C VAL A 112 -11.99 -4.16 -7.95
N ARG A 113 -11.69 -5.01 -8.95
CA ARG A 113 -11.65 -6.46 -8.74
C ARG A 113 -10.51 -6.84 -7.79
N PRO A 114 -10.69 -7.85 -6.91
CA PRO A 114 -9.66 -8.26 -5.95
C PRO A 114 -8.29 -8.54 -6.57
N LEU A 115 -8.26 -9.13 -7.77
CA LEU A 115 -7.00 -9.41 -8.47
C LEU A 115 -6.17 -8.12 -8.72
N VAL A 116 -6.80 -7.03 -9.14
CA VAL A 116 -6.12 -5.75 -9.41
C VAL A 116 -5.71 -5.07 -8.10
N LEU A 117 -6.60 -5.04 -7.10
CA LEU A 117 -6.34 -4.39 -5.82
C LEU A 117 -5.25 -5.11 -4.99
N SER A 118 -5.18 -6.45 -5.09
CA SER A 118 -4.12 -7.25 -4.47
C SER A 118 -2.72 -6.88 -4.97
N LYS A 119 -2.62 -6.25 -6.16
CA LYS A 119 -1.36 -5.83 -6.79
C LYS A 119 -1.02 -4.36 -6.57
N ALA A 120 -1.85 -3.59 -5.87
CA ALA A 120 -1.59 -2.17 -5.61
C ALA A 120 -0.23 -1.93 -4.96
N SER A 121 0.53 -0.99 -5.53
CA SER A 121 1.87 -0.66 -5.05
C SER A 121 1.83 0.06 -3.68
N PRO A 122 2.90 -0.04 -2.86
CA PRO A 122 2.98 0.70 -1.60
C PRO A 122 2.86 2.22 -1.77
N LYS A 123 3.37 2.75 -2.90
CA LYS A 123 3.33 4.19 -3.20
C LYS A 123 1.90 4.69 -3.41
N MET A 124 0.98 3.82 -3.81
CA MET A 124 -0.44 4.12 -3.90
C MET A 124 -1.07 4.40 -2.53
N PHE A 125 -0.44 3.96 -1.44
CA PHE A 125 -0.90 4.17 -0.08
C PHE A 125 -0.26 5.40 0.61
N ALA A 126 0.53 6.19 -0.12
CA ALA A 126 1.11 7.45 0.34
C ALA A 126 0.06 8.58 0.39
N ILE A 127 -1.01 8.36 1.13
CA ILE A 127 -2.09 9.31 1.39
C ILE A 127 -1.62 10.29 2.46
N LYS A 128 -1.93 11.58 2.31
CA LYS A 128 -1.60 12.59 3.33
C LYS A 128 -2.63 12.57 4.45
N ALA A 129 -2.21 12.81 5.69
CA ALA A 129 -3.12 12.82 6.84
C ALA A 129 -4.28 13.80 6.66
N LYS A 130 -3.98 15.01 6.16
CA LYS A 130 -4.97 16.05 5.85
C LYS A 130 -5.96 15.70 4.73
N SER A 131 -5.68 14.65 3.96
CA SER A 131 -6.51 14.17 2.85
C SER A 131 -7.17 12.83 3.16
N TRP A 132 -7.08 12.38 4.42
CA TRP A 132 -7.79 11.21 4.89
C TRP A 132 -9.30 11.44 4.77
N SER A 133 -10.00 10.47 4.19
CA SER A 133 -11.42 10.51 3.90
C SER A 133 -12.00 9.10 3.94
N GLU A 134 -13.33 9.00 4.01
CA GLU A 134 -14.02 7.70 3.98
C GLU A 134 -13.67 6.88 2.73
N SER A 135 -13.43 7.55 1.60
CA SER A 135 -13.06 6.88 0.35
C SER A 135 -11.62 6.40 0.34
N ALA A 136 -10.69 7.15 0.94
CA ALA A 136 -9.33 6.68 1.19
C ALA A 136 -9.32 5.45 2.11
N HIS A 137 -10.10 5.49 3.20
CA HIS A 137 -10.28 4.37 4.10
C HIS A 137 -10.83 3.13 3.38
N ARG A 138 -11.94 3.30 2.65
CA ARG A 138 -12.57 2.22 1.87
C ARG A 138 -11.64 1.63 0.82
N PHE A 139 -10.87 2.46 0.13
CA PHE A 139 -9.92 1.99 -0.87
C PHE A 139 -8.82 1.11 -0.24
N LEU A 140 -8.21 1.57 0.86
CA LEU A 140 -7.22 0.79 1.61
C LEU A 140 -7.81 -0.51 2.15
N LYS A 141 -9.04 -0.44 2.69
CA LYS A 141 -9.77 -1.61 3.18
C LYS A 141 -10.01 -2.63 2.07
N ASN A 142 -10.48 -2.21 0.90
CA ASN A 142 -10.69 -3.11 -0.24
C ASN A 142 -9.37 -3.76 -0.70
N CYS A 143 -8.26 -3.03 -0.70
CA CYS A 143 -6.94 -3.61 -0.98
C CYS A 143 -6.52 -4.65 0.07
N ALA A 144 -6.73 -4.36 1.36
CA ALA A 144 -6.42 -5.27 2.46
C ALA A 144 -7.32 -6.54 2.44
N ASP A 145 -8.60 -6.36 2.11
CA ASP A 145 -9.59 -7.44 1.95
C ASP A 145 -9.21 -8.32 0.73
N ALA A 146 -8.70 -7.72 -0.35
CA ALA A 146 -8.13 -8.41 -1.51
C ALA A 146 -6.79 -9.11 -1.25
N GLY A 147 -6.23 -9.02 -0.04
CA GLY A 147 -4.99 -9.70 0.35
C GLY A 147 -3.71 -8.91 0.09
N ASN A 148 -3.80 -7.60 -0.18
CA ASN A 148 -2.62 -6.76 -0.29
C ASN A 148 -1.96 -6.56 1.09
N VAL A 149 -0.77 -7.12 1.26
CA VAL A 149 -0.01 -7.13 2.52
C VAL A 149 0.34 -5.72 3.00
N GLU A 150 0.69 -4.83 2.07
CA GLU A 150 1.09 -3.44 2.33
C GLU A 150 -0.12 -2.58 2.72
N ALA A 151 -1.28 -2.86 2.11
CA ALA A 151 -2.54 -2.24 2.53
C ALA A 151 -2.94 -2.70 3.94
N CYS A 152 -2.80 -4.00 4.26
CA CYS A 152 -3.04 -4.51 5.60
C CYS A 152 -2.15 -3.79 6.63
N TYR A 153 -0.85 -3.68 6.35
CA TYR A 153 0.07 -2.97 7.23
C TYR A 153 -0.29 -1.49 7.37
N THR A 154 -0.46 -0.78 6.25
CA THR A 154 -0.73 0.67 6.26
C THR A 154 -2.04 1.01 6.96
N LEU A 155 -3.13 0.31 6.63
CA LEU A 155 -4.42 0.51 7.29
C LEU A 155 -4.34 0.09 8.77
N GLY A 156 -3.61 -0.98 9.09
CA GLY A 156 -3.38 -1.43 10.45
C GLY A 156 -2.72 -0.37 11.33
N MET A 157 -1.65 0.25 10.82
CA MET A 157 -0.96 1.36 11.51
C MET A 157 -1.89 2.56 11.75
N ILE A 158 -2.66 2.96 10.73
CA ILE A 158 -3.59 4.10 10.83
C ILE A 158 -4.69 3.80 11.87
N LEU A 159 -5.31 2.62 11.80
CA LEU A 159 -6.35 2.24 12.75
C LEU A 159 -5.83 2.19 14.19
N PHE A 160 -4.63 1.63 14.38
CA PHE A 160 -4.05 1.45 15.70
C PHE A 160 -3.66 2.80 16.35
N TYR A 161 -2.91 3.64 15.63
CA TYR A 161 -2.30 4.83 16.20
C TYR A 161 -3.13 6.10 16.01
N CYS A 162 -3.90 6.23 14.92
CA CYS A 162 -4.59 7.48 14.58
C CYS A 162 -6.09 7.48 14.90
N LEU A 163 -6.74 6.32 14.74
CA LEU A 163 -8.21 6.19 14.82
C LEU A 163 -8.68 5.41 16.06
N GLU A 164 -7.79 5.15 17.01
CA GLU A 164 -8.07 4.49 18.30
C GLU A 164 -8.70 3.09 18.19
N ASN A 165 -8.69 2.48 17.01
CA ASN A 165 -9.19 1.13 16.76
C ASN A 165 -8.04 0.13 16.83
N ARG A 166 -7.48 -0.01 18.04
CA ARG A 166 -6.29 -0.84 18.31
C ARG A 166 -6.48 -2.30 17.96
N GLY A 167 -7.63 -2.89 18.30
CA GLY A 167 -7.92 -4.30 18.02
C GLY A 167 -7.90 -4.61 16.52
N SER A 168 -8.63 -3.82 15.71
CA SER A 168 -8.64 -4.01 14.26
C SER A 168 -7.28 -3.67 13.64
N GLY A 169 -6.60 -2.63 14.14
CA GLY A 169 -5.28 -2.25 13.70
C GLY A 169 -4.24 -3.36 13.91
N ALA A 170 -4.19 -3.94 15.11
CA ALA A 170 -3.32 -5.06 15.45
C ALA A 170 -3.65 -6.31 14.62
N SER A 171 -4.94 -6.60 14.40
CA SER A 171 -5.38 -7.72 13.56
C SER A 171 -4.89 -7.60 12.10
N LEU A 172 -5.02 -6.42 11.49
CA LEU A 172 -4.51 -6.20 10.14
C LEU A 172 -2.99 -6.26 10.06
N MET A 173 -2.27 -5.72 11.05
CA MET A 173 -0.82 -5.89 11.13
C MET A 173 -0.42 -7.35 11.31
N ALA A 174 -1.18 -8.14 12.08
CA ALA A 174 -0.96 -9.57 12.23
C ALA A 174 -1.18 -10.31 10.90
N LYS A 175 -2.20 -9.96 10.13
CA LYS A 175 -2.41 -10.49 8.76
C LYS A 175 -1.20 -10.22 7.85
N ALA A 176 -0.65 -9.01 7.89
CA ALA A 176 0.57 -8.69 7.15
C ALA A 176 1.79 -9.48 7.67
N ALA A 177 1.94 -9.61 8.99
CA ALA A 177 3.04 -10.32 9.63
C ALA A 177 3.03 -11.84 9.34
N ILE A 178 1.86 -12.47 9.21
CA ILE A 178 1.73 -13.87 8.77
C ILE A 178 2.35 -14.05 7.38
N SER A 179 2.22 -13.04 6.50
CA SER A 179 2.83 -13.01 5.17
C SER A 179 4.31 -12.59 5.19
N SER A 180 4.97 -12.67 6.36
CA SER A 180 6.38 -12.28 6.57
C SER A 180 6.67 -10.82 6.21
N HIS A 181 5.71 -9.93 6.43
CA HIS A 181 5.93 -8.49 6.28
C HIS A 181 6.77 -7.95 7.45
N ALA A 182 8.04 -7.64 7.19
CA ALA A 182 9.00 -7.27 8.23
C ALA A 182 8.60 -6.00 9.01
N PRO A 183 8.12 -4.91 8.38
CA PRO A 183 7.63 -3.74 9.11
C PRO A 183 6.45 -4.05 10.04
N ALA A 184 5.52 -4.92 9.61
CA ALA A 184 4.37 -5.29 10.44
C ALA A 184 4.79 -6.13 11.65
N LEU A 185 5.73 -7.07 11.46
CA LEU A 185 6.32 -7.84 12.55
C LEU A 185 7.00 -6.92 13.58
N TYR A 186 7.75 -5.93 13.11
CA TYR A 186 8.40 -4.95 13.98
C TYR A 186 7.39 -4.09 14.74
N SER A 187 6.35 -3.57 14.08
CA SER A 187 5.30 -2.80 14.76
C SER A 187 4.58 -3.61 15.83
N LEU A 188 4.28 -4.89 15.57
CA LEU A 188 3.71 -5.79 16.58
C LEU A 188 4.69 -6.04 17.74
N ALA A 189 5.99 -6.15 17.47
CA ALA A 189 7.00 -6.27 18.52
C ALA A 189 6.99 -5.05 19.45
N VAL A 190 6.93 -3.84 18.89
CA VAL A 190 6.83 -2.59 19.65
C VAL A 190 5.55 -2.55 20.50
N ILE A 191 4.43 -3.03 19.96
CA ILE A 191 3.17 -3.13 20.73
C ILE A 191 3.34 -4.07 21.94
N GLN A 192 4.00 -5.22 21.76
CA GLN A 192 4.28 -6.17 22.84
C GLN A 192 5.25 -5.62 23.89
N PHE A 193 6.28 -4.87 23.47
CA PHE A 193 7.20 -4.24 24.42
C PHE A 193 6.54 -3.15 25.26
N ASN A 194 5.63 -2.39 24.65
CA ASN A 194 4.95 -1.27 25.30
C ASN A 194 3.71 -1.72 26.07
N GLY A 195 3.14 -2.88 25.76
CA GLY A 195 1.86 -3.30 26.29
C GLY A 195 0.69 -2.43 25.83
N SER A 196 0.70 -2.01 24.56
CA SER A 196 -0.27 -1.05 24.02
C SER A 196 -1.42 -1.68 23.22
N GLY A 197 -1.62 -3.00 23.31
CA GLY A 197 -2.59 -3.79 22.52
C GLY A 197 -4.08 -3.60 22.87
N GLY A 198 -4.42 -2.98 23.99
CA GLY A 198 -5.79 -2.81 24.51
C GLY A 198 -6.24 -3.75 25.64
N SER A 199 -5.44 -4.72 26.10
CA SER A 199 -5.76 -5.64 27.22
C SER A 199 -4.81 -5.50 28.44
N LYS A 200 -5.25 -5.96 29.61
CA LYS A 200 -4.48 -5.87 30.87
C LYS A 200 -3.14 -6.65 30.88
N ASN A 201 -2.92 -7.57 29.93
CA ASN A 201 -1.73 -8.43 29.85
C ASN A 201 -0.91 -8.21 28.56
N ASP A 202 -1.05 -7.05 27.91
CA ASP A 202 -0.45 -6.82 26.59
C ASP A 202 1.07 -6.75 26.57
N LYS A 203 1.70 -6.53 27.72
CA LYS A 203 3.16 -6.41 27.79
C LYS A 203 3.77 -7.81 27.88
N ASP A 204 4.20 -8.34 26.73
CA ASP A 204 4.96 -9.58 26.65
C ASP A 204 6.31 -9.34 25.97
N LEU A 205 7.35 -9.18 26.79
CA LEU A 205 8.71 -8.91 26.30
C LEU A 205 9.27 -10.08 25.49
N ARG A 206 8.92 -11.32 25.83
CA ARG A 206 9.43 -12.50 25.11
C ARG A 206 8.80 -12.58 23.73
N ALA A 207 7.49 -12.33 23.63
CA ALA A 207 6.81 -12.22 22.34
C ALA A 207 7.37 -11.06 21.51
N GLY A 208 7.62 -9.90 22.13
CA GLY A 208 8.28 -8.76 21.49
C GLY A 208 9.64 -9.11 20.90
N VAL A 209 10.53 -9.76 21.67
CA VAL A 209 11.83 -10.21 21.18
C VAL A 209 11.68 -11.22 20.04
N ALA A 210 10.76 -12.17 20.13
CA ALA A 210 10.54 -13.16 19.07
C ALA A 210 10.10 -12.52 17.74
N LEU A 211 9.18 -11.56 17.80
CA LEU A 211 8.73 -10.79 16.64
C LEU A 211 9.86 -9.92 16.06
N CYS A 212 10.63 -9.23 16.92
CA CYS A 212 11.80 -8.46 16.50
C CYS A 212 12.85 -9.35 15.83
N ALA A 213 13.13 -10.53 16.39
CA ALA A 213 14.08 -11.47 15.79
C ALA A 213 13.62 -11.94 14.41
N ARG A 214 12.32 -12.21 14.23
CA ARG A 214 11.76 -12.58 12.92
C ARG A 214 11.83 -11.42 11.92
N ALA A 215 11.51 -10.18 12.33
CA ALA A 215 11.64 -9.00 11.48
C ALA A 215 13.11 -8.73 11.09
N ALA A 216 14.04 -8.85 12.03
CA ALA A 216 15.48 -8.69 11.80
C ALA A 216 16.04 -9.73 10.82
N PHE A 217 15.59 -10.98 10.93
CA PHE A 217 15.92 -12.05 9.98
C PHE A 217 15.46 -11.71 8.55
N LEU A 218 14.29 -11.09 8.41
CA LEU A 218 13.75 -10.60 7.14
C LEU A 218 14.38 -9.29 6.66
N GLY A 219 15.42 -8.81 7.34
CA GLY A 219 16.19 -7.63 6.92
C GLY A 219 15.72 -6.30 7.51
N HIS A 220 14.75 -6.27 8.42
CA HIS A 220 14.32 -5.02 9.05
C HIS A 220 15.41 -4.49 9.99
N ILE A 221 15.93 -3.31 9.66
CA ILE A 221 17.11 -2.73 10.33
C ILE A 221 16.76 -2.31 11.77
N ASP A 222 15.63 -1.65 11.99
CA ASP A 222 15.27 -1.21 13.35
C ASP A 222 15.00 -2.39 14.28
N ALA A 223 14.35 -3.45 13.80
CA ALA A 223 14.17 -4.69 14.56
C ALA A 223 15.51 -5.36 14.93
N LEU A 224 16.51 -5.30 14.03
CA LEU A 224 17.85 -5.80 14.34
C LEU A 224 18.53 -4.96 15.43
N ARG A 225 18.35 -3.63 15.39
CA ARG A 225 18.87 -2.72 16.41
C ARG A 225 18.21 -2.98 17.77
N GLU A 226 16.88 -3.07 17.79
CA GLU A 226 16.12 -3.40 19.00
C GLU A 226 16.51 -4.77 19.58
N LEU A 227 16.71 -5.79 18.73
CA LEU A 227 17.21 -7.09 19.18
C LEU A 227 18.62 -6.98 19.80
N GLY A 228 19.47 -6.11 19.25
CA GLY A 228 20.77 -5.77 19.80
C GLY A 228 20.69 -5.21 21.23
N HIS A 229 19.80 -4.24 21.44
CA HIS A 229 19.52 -3.66 22.76
C HIS A 229 18.93 -4.70 23.72
N CYS A 230 17.93 -5.49 23.29
CA CYS A 230 17.34 -6.53 24.12
C CYS A 230 18.39 -7.54 24.62
N LEU A 231 19.32 -7.96 23.77
CA LEU A 231 20.42 -8.85 24.16
C LEU A 231 21.43 -8.16 25.08
N GLN A 232 21.70 -6.88 24.87
CA GLN A 232 22.63 -6.13 25.72
C GLN A 232 22.11 -5.98 27.15
N ASP A 233 20.82 -5.73 27.30
CA ASP A 233 20.20 -5.39 28.60
C ASP A 233 19.49 -6.58 29.25
N GLY A 234 19.32 -7.70 28.53
CA GLY A 234 18.55 -8.84 28.99
C GLY A 234 17.03 -8.60 28.98
N TYR A 235 16.56 -7.67 28.16
CA TYR A 235 15.15 -7.29 28.08
C TYR A 235 14.37 -8.32 27.26
N GLY A 236 13.54 -9.13 27.93
CA GLY A 236 12.73 -10.18 27.29
C GLY A 236 13.52 -11.40 26.79
N VAL A 237 14.84 -11.42 26.96
CA VAL A 237 15.75 -12.48 26.52
C VAL A 237 16.94 -12.59 27.47
N ARG A 238 17.62 -13.75 27.49
CA ARG A 238 18.86 -13.89 28.26
C ARG A 238 19.91 -12.91 27.74
N GLN A 239 20.49 -12.14 28.65
CA GLN A 239 21.53 -11.17 28.34
C GLN A 239 22.73 -11.84 27.64
N ASN A 240 23.18 -11.22 26.56
CA ASN A 240 24.39 -11.54 25.83
C ASN A 240 24.96 -10.25 25.20
N VAL A 241 25.76 -9.54 25.99
CA VAL A 241 26.34 -8.24 25.60
C VAL A 241 27.16 -8.33 24.32
N ALA A 242 27.96 -9.39 24.14
CA ALA A 242 28.80 -9.56 22.96
C ALA A 242 27.95 -9.70 21.68
N LYS A 243 26.89 -10.51 21.72
CA LYS A 243 25.98 -10.67 20.58
C LYS A 243 25.16 -9.41 20.33
N GLY A 244 24.69 -8.74 21.40
CA GLY A 244 23.96 -7.47 21.30
C GLY A 244 24.77 -6.39 20.57
N ARG A 245 26.02 -6.16 21.00
CA ARG A 245 26.93 -5.21 20.32
C ARG A 245 27.17 -5.55 18.86
N ARG A 246 27.35 -6.83 18.52
CA ARG A 246 27.51 -7.26 17.12
C ARG A 246 26.29 -6.91 16.27
N PHE A 247 25.07 -7.12 16.79
CA PHE A 247 23.84 -6.75 16.07
C PHE A 247 23.66 -5.25 15.90
N LEU A 248 24.04 -4.44 16.89
CA LEU A 248 24.02 -2.98 16.77
C LEU A 248 24.98 -2.49 15.66
N VAL A 249 26.21 -3.00 15.63
CA VAL A 249 27.17 -2.69 14.54
C VAL A 249 26.62 -3.13 13.18
N GLN A 250 26.02 -4.32 13.11
CA GLN A 250 25.42 -4.83 11.89
C GLN A 250 24.23 -3.98 11.42
N ALA A 251 23.39 -3.47 12.33
CA ALA A 251 22.29 -2.58 12.00
C ALA A 251 22.80 -1.28 11.36
N ASN A 252 23.80 -0.63 11.99
CA ASN A 252 24.42 0.59 11.46
C ASN A 252 25.06 0.36 10.08
N ALA A 253 25.77 -0.76 9.89
CA ALA A 253 26.36 -1.11 8.60
C ALA A 253 25.29 -1.31 7.51
N ARG A 254 24.19 -1.99 7.84
CA ARG A 254 23.06 -2.18 6.90
C ARG A 254 22.38 -0.86 6.56
N GLU A 255 22.16 0.01 7.54
CA GLU A 255 21.59 1.34 7.35
C GLU A 255 22.44 2.18 6.38
N LEU A 256 23.75 2.25 6.64
CA LEU A 256 24.68 2.95 5.75
C LEU A 256 24.63 2.38 4.33
N ALA A 257 24.65 1.05 4.18
CA ALA A 257 24.56 0.41 2.86
C ALA A 257 23.25 0.75 2.13
N THR A 258 22.11 0.82 2.83
CA THR A 258 20.83 1.19 2.22
C THR A 258 20.84 2.63 1.70
N VAL A 259 21.41 3.56 2.45
CA VAL A 259 21.49 4.96 2.03
C VAL A 259 22.44 5.14 0.85
N LEU A 260 23.59 4.46 0.85
CA LEU A 260 24.53 4.52 -0.27
C LEU A 260 23.94 3.92 -1.55
N SER A 261 23.13 2.87 -1.42
CA SER A 261 22.47 2.25 -2.57
C SER A 261 21.37 3.15 -3.16
N SER A 262 20.58 3.81 -2.32
CA SER A 262 19.55 4.77 -2.77
C SER A 262 20.18 6.03 -3.39
N ALA A 263 21.32 6.48 -2.84
CA ALA A 263 22.15 7.54 -3.41
C ALA A 263 22.54 7.26 -4.86
N ALA A 264 23.17 6.11 -5.07
CA ALA A 264 23.65 5.68 -6.39
C ALA A 264 22.50 5.57 -7.41
N ALA A 265 21.33 5.07 -6.99
CA ALA A 265 20.16 4.98 -7.85
C ALA A 265 19.57 6.34 -8.25
N SER A 266 19.80 7.39 -7.46
CA SER A 266 19.27 8.73 -7.69
C SER A 266 20.14 9.64 -8.58
N ASN A 267 21.32 9.18 -9.02
CA ASN A 267 22.30 9.96 -9.80
C ASN A 267 22.71 11.30 -9.15
N ASN A 268 22.39 11.49 -7.87
CA ASN A 268 22.82 12.66 -7.11
C ASN A 268 24.33 12.56 -6.86
N PHE A 269 25.03 13.66 -7.10
CA PHE A 269 26.50 13.75 -7.11
C PHE A 269 27.11 13.20 -5.81
N THR A 270 27.59 11.96 -5.86
CA THR A 270 28.13 11.18 -4.72
C THR A 270 29.38 11.81 -4.09
N ARG A 271 30.02 12.76 -4.78
CA ARG A 271 31.19 13.51 -4.26
C ARG A 271 30.86 14.45 -3.10
N SER A 272 29.60 14.87 -2.91
CA SER A 272 29.24 15.77 -1.80
C SER A 272 28.83 15.05 -0.51
N TRP A 273 28.50 13.75 -0.55
CA TRP A 273 27.88 13.02 0.57
C TRP A 273 28.91 12.29 1.44
N LEU A 274 30.10 12.04 0.89
CA LEU A 274 31.22 11.36 1.56
C LEU A 274 32.43 12.28 1.77
N THR A 275 32.22 13.60 1.88
CA THR A 275 33.33 14.49 2.27
C THR A 275 33.64 14.24 3.74
N TRP A 276 34.60 13.36 4.02
CA TRP A 276 35.28 13.40 5.31
C TRP A 276 35.89 14.79 5.44
N SER A 277 35.29 15.63 6.27
CA SER A 277 35.81 16.95 6.62
C SER A 277 36.54 16.82 7.95
N PRO A 278 37.89 16.79 8.00
CA PRO A 278 38.62 16.55 9.23
C PRO A 278 38.60 17.73 10.22
N HIS A 279 37.94 18.84 9.91
CA HIS A 279 37.91 20.07 10.72
C HIS A 279 36.44 20.55 10.77
N SER A 280 35.78 20.66 11.92
CA SER A 280 35.92 21.79 12.84
C SER A 280 35.27 21.47 14.19
N ILE A 281 36.05 21.46 15.26
CA ILE A 281 35.55 21.61 16.62
C ILE A 281 34.98 23.04 16.74
N PRO A 282 33.72 23.27 17.17
CA PRO A 282 33.21 24.63 17.28
C PRO A 282 33.83 25.29 18.52
N HIS A 283 34.81 26.17 18.30
CA HIS A 283 35.10 27.22 19.26
C HIS A 283 34.00 28.30 19.18
N PRO A 284 33.56 28.88 20.31
CA PRO A 284 32.48 29.85 20.31
C PRO A 284 33.04 31.21 19.88
N ASN A 285 32.73 31.65 18.65
CA ASN A 285 32.66 33.08 18.39
C ASN A 285 31.67 33.42 17.26
N PRO A 286 30.84 34.47 17.43
CA PRO A 286 29.72 34.75 16.55
C PRO A 286 30.15 35.73 15.47
N ARG A 287 30.07 35.31 14.21
CA ARG A 287 29.81 36.12 13.00
C ARG A 287 30.23 35.32 11.78
N HIS A 288 29.25 34.74 11.08
CA HIS A 288 29.10 34.90 9.64
C HIS A 288 27.86 34.12 9.17
N ASN A 289 26.91 34.87 8.62
CA ASN A 289 25.73 34.36 7.94
C ASN A 289 26.15 33.65 6.65
N HIS A 290 26.22 32.32 6.66
CA HIS A 290 26.02 31.53 5.46
C HIS A 290 24.88 30.55 5.67
N ARG A 291 23.80 30.82 4.93
CA ARG A 291 22.56 30.06 4.84
C ARG A 291 22.87 28.73 4.14
N HIS A 292 23.45 27.77 4.85
CA HIS A 292 23.47 26.39 4.39
C HIS A 292 22.08 25.80 4.61
N GLN A 293 21.44 25.46 3.50
CA GLN A 293 20.18 24.73 3.45
C GLN A 293 20.39 23.41 4.18
N ALA A 294 19.78 23.28 5.37
CA ALA A 294 19.90 22.10 6.20
C ALA A 294 19.23 20.91 5.51
N VAL A 295 20.02 20.12 4.80
CA VAL A 295 19.61 18.78 4.37
C VAL A 295 19.48 17.95 5.65
N LEU A 296 18.27 17.44 5.91
CA LEU A 296 17.96 16.53 7.02
C LEU A 296 18.80 15.25 6.87
N GLY A 297 19.99 15.24 7.46
CA GLY A 297 20.92 14.10 7.48
C GLY A 297 20.73 13.19 8.68
N CYS A 298 21.31 12.00 8.62
CA CYS A 298 21.45 11.06 9.73
C CYS A 298 22.44 11.61 10.76
N PRO A 299 21.99 11.98 11.97
CA PRO A 299 22.84 12.64 12.98
C PRO A 299 23.91 11.71 13.58
N LEU A 300 23.82 10.39 13.38
CA LEU A 300 24.78 9.43 13.96
C LEU A 300 26.18 9.51 13.36
N LEU A 301 26.30 10.01 12.13
CA LEU A 301 27.56 10.05 11.38
C LEU A 301 28.05 11.48 11.12
N SER A 302 27.22 12.48 11.40
CA SER A 302 27.60 13.90 11.28
C SER A 302 28.76 14.25 12.21
N ASP A 303 28.80 13.66 13.41
CA ASP A 303 29.88 13.86 14.39
C ASP A 303 31.23 13.32 13.90
N PHE A 304 31.20 12.37 12.96
CA PHE A 304 32.38 11.81 12.29
C PHE A 304 32.62 12.46 10.91
N GLY A 305 31.99 13.60 10.63
CA GLY A 305 32.14 14.33 9.37
C GLY A 305 31.48 13.67 8.16
N CYS A 306 30.56 12.73 8.36
CA CYS A 306 29.86 12.01 7.29
C CYS A 306 28.41 12.48 7.18
N ASN A 307 28.03 13.06 6.03
CA ASN A 307 26.66 13.52 5.76
C ASN A 307 25.87 12.46 4.99
N VAL A 308 25.17 11.59 5.72
CA VAL A 308 24.34 10.52 5.16
C VAL A 308 22.88 11.00 5.11
N PRO A 309 22.18 11.01 3.95
CA PRO A 309 20.78 11.43 3.89
C PRO A 309 19.85 10.49 4.64
N ALA A 310 18.77 11.04 5.19
CA ALA A 310 17.77 10.23 5.90
C ALA A 310 17.15 9.16 4.97
N PRO A 311 16.95 7.91 5.45
CA PRO A 311 16.26 6.87 4.69
C PRO A 311 14.86 7.32 4.23
N GLU A 312 14.41 6.84 3.07
CA GLU A 312 13.05 7.14 2.63
C GLU A 312 12.03 6.50 3.59
N ALA A 313 11.29 7.35 4.30
CA ALA A 313 10.30 6.88 5.24
C ALA A 313 9.14 6.16 4.54
N HIS A 314 8.71 5.04 5.14
CA HIS A 314 7.54 4.28 4.72
C HIS A 314 6.27 5.17 4.69
N PRO A 315 5.34 4.98 3.75
CA PRO A 315 4.08 5.73 3.66
C PRO A 315 3.32 5.88 4.99
N SER A 316 3.18 4.80 5.75
CA SER A 316 2.53 4.83 7.07
C SER A 316 3.26 5.72 8.08
N SER A 317 4.61 5.69 8.13
CA SER A 317 5.39 6.55 9.02
C SER A 317 5.24 8.03 8.66
N LYS A 318 5.23 8.36 7.36
CA LYS A 318 4.94 9.72 6.87
C LYS A 318 3.53 10.16 7.28
N PHE A 319 2.53 9.29 7.12
CA PHE A 319 1.15 9.56 7.53
C PHE A 319 1.06 9.87 9.03
N LEU A 320 1.67 9.04 9.88
CA LEU A 320 1.66 9.21 11.33
C LEU A 320 2.30 10.54 11.75
N ALA A 321 3.46 10.87 11.20
CA ALA A 321 4.14 12.13 11.46
C ALA A 321 3.26 13.33 11.09
N GLU A 322 2.62 13.30 9.92
CA GLU A 322 1.68 14.36 9.50
C GLU A 322 0.45 14.42 10.42
N TRP A 323 -0.11 13.27 10.82
CA TRP A 323 -1.32 13.19 11.65
C TRP A 323 -1.12 13.81 13.03
N PHE A 324 -0.02 13.49 13.70
CA PHE A 324 0.30 14.05 15.01
C PHE A 324 0.85 15.48 14.92
N GLY A 325 1.61 15.81 13.88
CA GLY A 325 2.10 17.18 13.65
C GLY A 325 0.97 18.19 13.44
N ALA A 326 -0.09 17.81 12.73
CA ALA A 326 -1.25 18.70 12.49
C ALA A 326 -2.11 18.96 13.74
N ARG A 327 -1.98 18.15 14.80
CA ARG A 327 -2.73 18.28 16.05
C ARG A 327 -1.94 18.97 17.16
N GLY A 328 -0.63 19.15 16.98
CA GLY A 328 0.28 19.73 17.97
C GLY A 328 0.69 21.18 17.69
N GLY A 329 -0.08 21.92 16.88
CA GLY A 329 0.17 23.32 16.52
C GLY A 329 -1.01 24.22 16.83
#